data_AF-F3G8C1-F1
#
_entry.id   AF-F3G8C1-F1
#
_cell.length_a   1.000
_cell.length_b   1.000
_cell.length_c   1.000
_cell.angle_alpha   90.00
_cell.angle_beta   90.00
_cell.angle_gamma   90.00
#
_symmetry.space_group_name_H-M   'P 1'
#
loop_
_entity.id
_entity.type
_entity.pdbx_description
1 polymer ?
#
loop_
_entity_poly.entity_id
_entity_poly.type
_entity_poly.pdbx_seq_one_letter_code
_entity_poly.pdbx_strand_id
1 'polypeptide(L)' 'MNALPHPPSTPVLGCSGLGYSVRGAALLRDVDLSIASGETLAVVGPNGSGKSTL' A
#
# COMPACT_ATOMS: atom_id res chain seq x y z
N MET A 1 1.64 26.70 1.42
CA MET A 1 0.25 26.95 1.87
C MET A 1 -0.53 25.67 1.61
N ASN A 2 -1.01 25.04 2.69
CA ASN A 2 -1.42 23.64 2.76
C ASN A 2 -2.50 23.28 1.73
N ALA A 3 -2.36 22.10 1.10
CA ALA A 3 -3.45 21.48 0.37
C ALA A 3 -4.63 21.29 1.36
N LEU A 4 -5.80 21.82 1.02
CA LEU A 4 -7.03 21.56 1.76
C LEU A 4 -7.28 20.04 1.75
N PRO A 5 -7.77 19.44 2.85
CA PRO A 5 -8.12 18.02 2.87
C PRO A 5 -9.18 17.77 1.79
N HIS A 6 -8.80 17.09 0.73
CA HIS A 6 -9.75 16.60 -0.26
C HIS A 6 -10.71 15.64 0.47
N PRO A 7 -12.04 15.73 0.26
CA PRO A 7 -12.95 14.69 0.74
C PRO A 7 -12.40 13.34 0.27
N PRO A 8 -12.48 12.26 1.07
CA PRO A 8 -11.90 10.98 0.69
C PRO A 8 -12.55 10.55 -0.63
N SER A 9 -11.86 10.80 -1.73
CA SER A 9 -12.23 10.27 -3.03
C SER A 9 -12.25 8.77 -2.86
N THR A 10 -13.36 8.14 -3.22
CA THR A 10 -13.51 6.68 -3.13
C THR A 10 -12.23 6.02 -3.62
N PRO A 11 -11.51 5.28 -2.76
CA PRO A 11 -10.23 4.69 -3.15
C PRO A 11 -10.49 3.77 -4.33
N VAL A 12 -9.67 3.93 -5.38
CA VAL A 12 -9.76 3.09 -6.59
C VAL A 12 -9.05 1.77 -6.37
N LEU A 13 -8.11 1.72 -5.42
CA LEU A 13 -7.40 0.53 -4.98
C LEU A 13 -7.15 0.61 -3.48
N GLY A 14 -7.35 -0.49 -2.76
CA GLY A 14 -7.02 -0.55 -1.34
C GLY A 14 -7.10 -1.95 -0.76
N CYS A 15 -6.45 -2.13 0.38
CA CYS A 15 -6.49 -3.35 1.19
C CYS A 15 -6.36 -3.00 2.67
N SER A 16 -6.81 -3.91 3.53
CA SER A 16 -6.65 -3.78 4.97
C SER A 16 -6.17 -5.10 5.57
N GLY A 17 -5.19 -5.04 6.46
CA GLY A 17 -4.59 -6.21 7.11
C GLY A 17 -3.94 -7.20 6.13
N LEU A 18 -3.42 -6.72 4.99
CA LEU A 18 -2.85 -7.60 3.97
C LEU A 18 -1.59 -8.30 4.50
N GLY A 19 -1.65 -9.62 4.55
CA GLY A 19 -0.54 -10.50 4.90
C GLY A 19 -0.24 -11.48 3.78
N TYR A 20 1.04 -11.73 3.53
CA TYR A 20 1.46 -12.68 2.51
C TYR A 20 2.75 -13.39 2.89
N SER A 21 2.79 -14.70 2.68
CA SER A 21 3.95 -15.55 2.99
C SER A 21 4.33 -16.44 1.82
N VAL A 22 5.62 -16.55 1.55
CA VAL A 22 6.18 -17.43 0.52
C VAL A 22 7.12 -18.41 1.20
N ARG A 23 6.91 -19.71 0.97
CA ARG A 23 7.78 -20.77 1.52
C ARG A 23 7.97 -20.66 3.05
N GLY A 24 6.92 -20.27 3.76
CA GLY A 24 6.95 -20.10 5.23
C GLY A 24 7.56 -18.78 5.72
N ALA A 25 8.10 -17.93 4.85
CA ALA A 25 8.58 -16.60 5.21
C ALA A 25 7.49 -15.54 4.97
N ALA A 26 7.10 -14.81 6.01
CA ALA A 26 6.16 -13.70 5.91
C ALA A 26 6.83 -12.47 5.26
N LEU A 27 6.38 -12.12 4.06
CA LEU A 27 6.86 -10.98 3.27
C LEU A 27 6.06 -9.70 3.55
N LEU A 28 4.75 -9.83 3.75
CA LEU A 28 3.85 -8.74 4.13
C LEU A 28 3.17 -9.11 5.45
N ARG A 29 3.03 -8.13 6.33
CA ARG A 29 2.36 -8.28 7.63
C ARG A 29 1.53 -7.03 7.88
N ASP A 30 0.23 -7.23 8.01
CA ASP A 30 -0.72 -6.19 8.45
C ASP A 30 -0.60 -4.89 7.64
N VAL A 31 -0.61 -5.01 6.31
CA VAL A 31 -0.50 -3.85 5.44
C VAL A 31 -1.89 -3.28 5.15
N ASP A 32 -2.07 -2.02 5.52
CA ASP A 32 -3.20 -1.19 5.12
C ASP A 32 -2.76 -0.23 4.01
N LEU A 33 -3.50 -0.21 2.90
CA LEU A 33 -3.24 0.67 1.76
C LEU A 33 -4.54 1.21 1.20
N SER A 34 -4.53 2.48 0.81
CA SER A 34 -5.61 3.11 0.04
C SER A 34 -5.00 4.07 -0.97
N ILE A 35 -5.39 3.96 -2.23
CA ILE A 35 -4.98 4.85 -3.31
C ILE A 35 -6.22 5.51 -3.89
N ALA A 36 -6.25 6.84 -3.82
CA ALA A 36 -7.28 7.67 -4.42
C ALA A 36 -7.17 7.74 -5.95
N SER A 37 -8.27 8.13 -6.60
CA SER A 37 -8.23 8.43 -8.04
C SER A 37 -7.28 9.61 -8.31
N GLY A 38 -6.33 9.42 -9.24
CA GLY A 38 -5.32 10.43 -9.58
C GLY A 38 -4.14 10.49 -8.61
N GLU A 39 -4.11 9.66 -7.57
CA GLU A 39 -2.98 9.53 -6.66
C GLU A 39 -1.90 8.63 -7.25
N THR A 40 -0.63 9.00 -7.02
CA THR A 40 0.52 8.15 -7.34
C THR A 40 1.20 7.73 -6.04
N LEU A 41 1.25 6.42 -5.78
CA LEU A 41 1.95 5.83 -4.65
C LEU A 41 3.26 5.20 -5.10
N ALA A 42 4.36 5.49 -4.40
CA ALA A 42 5.64 4.83 -4.62
C ALA A 42 5.93 3.81 -3.51
N VAL A 43 6.22 2.57 -3.88
CA VAL A 43 6.64 1.51 -2.95
C VAL A 43 8.15 1.37 -2.99
N VAL A 44 8.83 1.73 -1.89
CA VAL A 44 10.30 1.75 -1.79
C VAL A 44 10.80 0.89 -0.63
N GLY A 45 12.06 0.46 -0.71
CA GLY A 45 12.68 -0.39 0.32
C GLY A 45 13.72 -1.37 -0.22
N PRO A 46 14.48 -2.04 0.67
CA PRO A 46 15.58 -2.94 0.30
C PRO A 46 15.14 -4.12 -0.58
N ASN A 47 16.07 -4.74 -1.31
CA ASN A 47 15.77 -5.95 -2.08
C ASN A 47 15.23 -7.06 -1.15
N GLY A 48 14.16 -7.73 -1.59
CA GLY A 48 13.50 -8.78 -0.79
C GLY A 48 12.45 -8.28 0.21
N SER A 49 12.21 -6.96 0.35
CA SER A 49 11.24 -6.42 1.32
C SER A 49 9.75 -6.59 0.94
N GLY A 50 9.43 -7.37 -0.10
CA GLY A 50 8.04 -7.61 -0.53
C GLY A 50 7.43 -6.59 -1.50
N LYS A 51 8.20 -5.62 -2.02
CA LYS A 51 7.69 -4.54 -2.90
C LYS A 51 7.02 -5.01 -4.20
N SER A 52 7.55 -6.04 -4.84
CA SER A 52 6.95 -6.62 -6.07
C SER A 52 5.83 -7.60 -5.76
N THR A 53 5.59 -7.86 -4.47
CA THR A 53 4.58 -8.79 -3.98
C THR A 53 3.34 -8.05 -3.48
N LEU A 54 3.54 -6.84 -2.95
CA LEU A 54 2.50 -5.86 -2.66
C LEU A 54 1.99 -5.24 -3.98
#